data_AF-A0A920JHA1-F1
#
_entry.id   AF-A0A920JHA1-F1
#
_cell.length_a   1.000
_cell.length_b   1.000
_cell.length_c   1.000
_cell.angle_alpha   90.00
_cell.angle_beta   90.00
_cell.angle_gamma   90.00
#
_symmetry.space_group_name_H-M   'P 1'
#
loop_
_entity.id
_entity.type
_entity.pdbx_description
1 polymer ?
#
loop_
_entity_poly.entity_id
_entity_poly.type
_entity_poly.pdbx_seq_one_letter_code
_entity_poly.pdbx_strand_id
1 'polypeptide(L)'
;MKIEQLELSISKRLKQKAVQKNLEEESIKILSHIDPSDYLISMDEKGKQIDTIQFSQWLKRWMDDGIQPTFVIGGPDGLAQSIKEKGKFRFLYRA
;
A
#
# COMPACT_ATOMS: atom_id res chain seq x y z
N MET A 1 5.82 3.72 -18.89
CA MET A 1 5.69 3.36 -17.46
C MET A 1 5.79 1.85 -17.35
N LYS A 2 6.80 1.34 -16.62
CA LYS A 2 6.93 -0.10 -16.34
C LYS A 2 6.12 -0.41 -15.10
N ILE A 3 5.39 -1.52 -15.11
CA ILE A 3 4.66 -2.02 -13.94
C ILE A 3 5.42 -3.21 -13.39
N GLU A 4 5.63 -3.20 -12.08
CA GLU A 4 6.30 -4.28 -11.36
C GLU A 4 5.37 -4.75 -10.24
N GLN A 5 5.32 -6.07 -10.04
CA GLN A 5 4.56 -6.71 -8.97
C GLN A 5 5.53 -7.48 -8.09
N LEU A 6 5.47 -7.21 -6.79
CA LEU A 6 6.23 -7.92 -5.77
C LEU A 6 5.25 -8.56 -4.80
N GLU A 7 5.28 -9.89 -4.71
CA GLU A 7 4.50 -10.64 -3.73
C GLU A 7 5.36 -10.95 -2.51
N LEU A 8 4.85 -10.59 -1.33
CA LEU A 8 5.52 -10.83 -0.05
C LEU A 8 4.81 -11.96 0.71
N SER A 9 5.60 -12.85 1.31
CA SER A 9 5.08 -13.94 2.13
C SER A 9 4.37 -13.40 3.38
N ILE A 10 3.15 -13.87 3.61
CA ILE A 10 2.33 -13.55 4.79
C ILE A 10 2.87 -14.32 6.03
N SER A 11 2.80 -13.72 7.21
CA SER A 11 3.18 -14.39 8.46
C SER A 11 2.14 -15.47 8.85
N LYS A 12 2.58 -16.60 9.41
CA LYS A 12 1.69 -17.68 9.84
C LYS A 12 0.73 -17.19 10.93
N ARG A 13 -0.57 -17.40 10.75
CA ARG A 13 -1.60 -16.94 11.69
C ARG A 13 -1.61 -17.81 12.95
N LEU A 14 -1.02 -17.31 14.05
CA LEU A 14 -0.94 -18.01 15.34
C LEU A 14 -1.68 -17.21 16.43
N LYS A 15 -3.02 -17.28 16.48
CA LYS A 15 -3.91 -16.62 17.47
C LYS A 15 -3.94 -15.07 17.41
N GLN A 16 -4.94 -14.45 18.06
CA GLN A 16 -5.18 -12.99 18.04
C GLN A 16 -3.99 -12.14 18.52
N LYS A 17 -3.22 -12.61 19.51
CA LYS A 17 -2.02 -11.91 19.99
C LYS A 17 -0.90 -11.85 18.95
N ALA A 18 -0.97 -12.67 17.89
CA ALA A 18 -0.06 -12.61 16.75
C ALA A 18 -0.46 -11.60 15.68
N VAL A 19 -1.69 -11.04 15.69
CA VAL A 19 -2.13 -10.14 14.59
C VAL A 19 -1.29 -8.87 14.54
N GLN A 20 -1.12 -8.17 15.67
CA GLN A 20 -0.31 -6.95 15.71
C GLN A 20 1.15 -7.24 15.33
N LYS A 21 1.71 -8.35 15.83
CA LYS A 21 3.06 -8.79 15.51
C LYS A 21 3.22 -9.12 14.02
N ASN A 22 2.24 -9.80 13.43
CA ASN A 22 2.22 -10.13 12.01
C ASN A 22 2.17 -8.87 11.15
N LEU A 23 1.30 -7.91 11.50
CA LEU A 23 1.23 -6.61 10.82
C LEU A 23 2.56 -5.86 10.88
N GLU A 24 3.23 -5.86 12.02
CA GLU A 24 4.55 -5.24 12.18
C GLU A 24 5.62 -5.93 11.32
N GLU A 25 5.71 -7.26 11.37
CA GLU A 25 6.63 -8.04 10.54
C GLU A 25 6.39 -7.82 9.04
N GLU A 26 5.13 -7.82 8.62
CA GLU A 26 4.72 -7.53 7.24
C GLU A 26 5.09 -6.10 6.86
N SER A 27 4.87 -5.12 7.75
CA SER A 27 5.23 -3.73 7.49
C SER A 27 6.73 -3.53 7.27
N ILE A 28 7.56 -4.25 8.03
CA ILE A 28 9.02 -4.19 7.88
C ILE A 28 9.43 -4.75 6.52
N LYS A 29 8.86 -5.90 6.11
CA LYS A 29 9.11 -6.49 4.78
C LYS A 29 8.63 -5.58 3.65
N ILE A 30 7.47 -4.96 3.78
CA ILE A 30 6.93 -4.03 2.78
C ILE A 30 7.86 -2.81 2.66
N LEU A 31 8.18 -2.16 3.77
CA LEU A 31 9.02 -0.96 3.77
C LEU A 31 10.46 -1.19 3.33
N SER A 32 10.99 -2.41 3.46
CA SER A 32 12.34 -2.73 2.99
C SER A 32 12.45 -2.82 1.46
N HIS A 33 11.32 -2.86 0.74
CA HIS A 33 11.28 -2.96 -0.72
C HIS A 33 10.73 -1.69 -1.40
N ILE A 34 10.43 -0.65 -0.63
CA ILE A 34 9.89 0.62 -1.14
C ILE A 34 11.00 1.66 -1.08
N ASP A 35 11.22 2.36 -2.18
CA ASP A 35 12.13 3.49 -2.20
C ASP A 35 11.53 4.65 -1.38
N PRO A 36 12.29 5.33 -0.49
CA PRO A 36 11.79 6.48 0.25
C PRO A 36 11.23 7.63 -0.61
N SER A 37 11.63 7.71 -1.88
CA SER A 37 11.14 8.69 -2.85
C SER A 37 9.82 8.30 -3.52
N ASP A 38 9.38 7.05 -3.38
CA ASP A 38 8.13 6.58 -3.97
C ASP A 38 6.91 7.29 -3.37
N TYR A 39 5.93 7.53 -4.23
CA TYR A 39 4.62 7.98 -3.80
C TYR A 39 3.80 6.79 -3.30
N LEU A 40 3.95 6.51 -2.01
CA LEU A 40 3.30 5.37 -1.35
C LEU A 40 1.78 5.55 -1.25
N ILE A 41 1.02 4.59 -1.78
CA ILE A 41 -0.44 4.55 -1.77
C ILE A 41 -0.89 3.28 -1.05
N SER A 42 -1.61 3.43 0.06
CA SER A 42 -2.17 2.29 0.80
C SER A 42 -3.56 1.93 0.26
N MET A 43 -3.77 0.67 -0.11
CA MET A 43 -5.07 0.12 -0.48
C MET A 43 -5.77 -0.39 0.79
N ASP A 44 -6.88 0.24 1.17
CA ASP A 44 -7.57 -0.02 2.44
C ASP A 44 -9.09 0.18 2.26
N GLU A 45 -9.90 -0.73 2.78
CA GLU A 45 -11.37 -0.68 2.68
C GLU A 45 -11.98 0.62 3.26
N LYS A 46 -11.27 1.28 4.19
CA LYS A 46 -11.63 2.56 4.82
C LYS A 46 -10.95 3.76 4.15
N GLY A 47 -10.43 3.57 2.93
CA GLY A 47 -9.83 4.63 2.13
C GLY A 47 -10.84 5.61 1.56
N LYS A 48 -10.34 6.56 0.77
CA LYS A 48 -11.17 7.46 -0.02
C LYS A 48 -11.47 6.79 -1.36
N GLN A 49 -12.74 6.78 -1.73
CA GLN A 49 -13.15 6.38 -3.07
C GLN A 49 -12.72 7.46 -4.07
N ILE A 50 -12.13 7.02 -5.17
CA ILE A 50 -11.72 7.85 -6.28
C ILE A 50 -12.42 7.33 -7.54
N ASP A 51 -12.94 8.24 -8.36
CA ASP A 51 -13.51 7.87 -9.65
C ASP A 51 -12.41 7.70 -10.72
N THR A 52 -12.75 7.02 -11.81
CA THR A 52 -11.79 6.73 -12.88
C THR A 52 -11.18 7.99 -13.51
N ILE A 53 -11.94 9.09 -13.57
CA ILE A 53 -11.49 10.36 -14.17
C ILE A 53 -10.41 10.97 -13.28
N GLN A 54 -10.66 11.09 -11.98
CA GLN A 54 -9.70 11.55 -10.98
C GLN A 54 -8.44 10.67 -10.97
N PHE A 55 -8.59 9.35 -11.03
CA PHE A 55 -7.44 8.45 -11.08
C PHE A 55 -6.59 8.67 -12.34
N SER A 56 -7.21 8.86 -13.50
CA SER A 56 -6.49 9.16 -14.74
C SER A 56 -5.70 10.47 -14.67
N GLN A 57 -6.23 11.49 -13.99
CA GLN A 57 -5.53 12.76 -13.77
C GLN A 57 -4.29 12.58 -12.88
N TRP A 58 -4.37 11.69 -11.89
CA TRP A 58 -3.23 11.37 -11.03
C TRP A 58 -2.15 10.62 -11.79
N LEU A 59 -2.53 9.63 -12.59
CA LEU A 59 -1.59 8.91 -13.46
C LEU A 59 -0.85 9.87 -14.38
N LYS A 60 -1.58 10.78 -15.03
CA LYS A 60 -0.97 11.80 -15.90
C LYS A 60 0.02 12.67 -15.13
N ARG A 61 -0.39 13.19 -13.97
CA ARG A 61 0.49 14.00 -13.12
C ARG A 61 1.76 13.24 -12.70
N TRP A 62 1.63 11.99 -12.28
CA TRP A 62 2.78 11.20 -11.87
C TRP A 62 3.77 10.98 -13.02
N MET A 63 3.25 10.75 -14.24
CA MET A 63 4.10 10.65 -15.42
C MET A 63 4.80 11.97 -15.75
N ASP A 64 4.06 13.08 -15.73
CA ASP A 64 4.60 14.41 -16.06
C ASP A 64 5.65 14.86 -15.04
N ASP A 65 5.43 14.55 -13.75
CA ASP A 65 6.31 14.94 -12.63
C ASP A 65 7.44 13.92 -12.35
N GLY A 66 7.49 12.80 -13.09
CA GLY A 66 8.46 11.72 -12.86
C GLY A 66 8.30 11.01 -11.50
N ILE A 67 7.10 11.07 -10.92
CA ILE A 67 6.78 10.43 -9.64
C ILE A 67 6.52 8.94 -9.87
N GLN A 68 7.11 8.09 -9.03
CA GLN A 68 6.87 6.65 -9.02
C GLN A 68 5.77 6.30 -8.01
N PRO A 69 4.54 5.96 -8.44
CA PRO A 69 3.49 5.52 -7.53
C PRO A 69 3.69 4.06 -7.11
N THR A 70 3.65 3.79 -5.81
CA THR A 70 3.80 2.43 -5.24
C THR A 70 2.57 2.08 -4.44
N PHE A 71 1.80 1.11 -4.94
CA PHE A 71 0.56 0.64 -4.32
C PHE A 71 0.86 -0.52 -3.38
N VAL A 72 0.38 -0.41 -2.14
CA VAL A 72 0.53 -1.47 -1.13
C VAL A 72 -0.82 -2.03 -0.77
N ILE A 73 -0.94 -3.35 -0.89
CA ILE A 73 -2.11 -4.14 -0.53
C ILE A 73 -1.75 -4.99 0.69
N GLY A 74 -2.57 -4.90 1.74
CA GLY A 74 -2.37 -5.67 2.96
C GLY A 74 -2.80 -7.12 2.83
N GLY A 75 -2.32 -7.95 3.76
CA GLY A 75 -2.80 -9.31 3.92
C GLY A 75 -4.22 -9.36 4.54
N PRO A 76 -4.69 -10.55 4.95
CA PRO A 76 -6.04 -10.74 5.49
C PRO A 76 -6.30 -9.95 6.79
N ASP A 77 -5.26 -9.61 7.54
CA ASP A 77 -5.37 -8.81 8.76
C ASP A 77 -5.21 -7.29 8.47
N GLY A 78 -5.03 -6.90 7.20
CA GLY A 78 -4.92 -5.52 6.73
C GLY A 78 -3.49 -4.99 6.65
N LEU A 79 -3.34 -3.66 6.81
CA LEU A 79 -2.05 -2.97 6.83
C LEU A 79 -1.73 -2.45 8.23
N ALA A 80 -0.45 -2.48 8.60
CA ALA A 80 0.01 -1.85 9.83
C ALA A 80 -0.20 -0.33 9.81
N GLN A 81 -0.40 0.25 10.98
CA GLN A 81 -0.57 1.69 11.15
C GLN A 81 0.64 2.48 10.60
N SER A 82 1.85 1.95 10.74
CA SER A 82 3.08 2.54 10.20
C SER A 82 3.06 2.74 8.68
N ILE A 83 2.48 1.79 7.92
CA ILE A 83 2.29 1.91 6.46
C ILE A 83 1.24 2.99 6.16
N LYS A 84 0.13 2.98 6.91
CA LYS A 84 -0.97 3.93 6.71
C LYS A 84 -0.56 5.37 6.97
N GLU A 85 0.36 5.60 7.90
CA GLU A 85 0.90 6.91 8.23
C GLU A 85 1.96 7.39 7.23
N LYS A 86 2.77 6.47 6.69
CA LYS A 86 3.73 6.78 5.62
C LYS A 86 3.06 7.00 4.27
N GLY A 87 1.93 6.35 4.04
CA GLY A 87 1.14 6.48 2.81
C GLY A 87 0.74 7.93 2.57
N LYS A 88 1.03 8.44 1.38
CA LYS A 88 0.63 9.78 0.94
C LYS A 88 -0.87 9.83 0.66
N PHE A 89 -1.47 8.69 0.35
CA PHE A 89 -2.90 8.58 0.13
C PHE A 89 -3.44 7.17 0.42
N ARG A 90 -4.72 7.10 0.79
CA ARG A 90 -5.43 5.85 1.06
C ARG A 90 -6.56 5.63 0.05
N PHE A 91 -6.41 4.64 -0.83
CA PHE A 91 -7.44 4.25 -1.80
C PHE A 91 -8.40 3.29 -1.17
N LEU A 92 -9.70 3.59 -1.33
CA LEU A 92 -10.75 2.62 -1.07
C LEU A 92 -10.71 1.55 -2.15
N TYR A 93 -10.53 0.30 -1.73
CA TYR A 93 -10.76 -0.86 -2.57
C TYR A 93 -11.88 -1.69 -1.97
N ARG A 94 -12.88 -2.01 -2.80
CA ARG A 94 -13.91 -3.00 -2.50
C ARG A 94 -13.63 -4.18 -3.42
N ALA A 95 -13.22 -5.29 -2.81
CA ALA A 95 -13.19 -6.59 -3.48
C ALA A 95 -14.60 -7.08 -3.76
#